data_AF-A0A1Q4HPC4-F1
#
_entry.id   AF-A0A1Q4HPC4-F1
#
_cell.length_a   1.000
_cell.length_b   1.000
_cell.length_c   1.000
_cell.angle_alpha   90.00
_cell.angle_beta   90.00
_cell.angle_gamma   90.00
#
_symmetry.space_group_name_H-M   'P 1'
#
loop_
_entity.id
_entity.type
_entity.pdbx_description
1 polymer ?
#
loop_
_entity_poly.entity_id
_entity_poly.type
_entity_poly.pdbx_seq_one_letter_code
_entity_poly.pdbx_strand_id
1 'polypeptide(L)'
;MPLTDPRQQALELWPRDHDLPPRWDGLPVEWGAWGDTRGMMICPPPKQPDRCAHCGSAASALINIGRIWTDKRSAPTAIGRARIRGGKHLVGLVTAFRCPTCEHDHVLDPNGQSWDLDDTDYGEDGSWDISASP
;
A
#
# COMPACT_ATOMS: atom_id res chain seq x y z
N MET A 1 25.74 8.08 -40.84
CA MET A 1 25.16 8.86 -39.74
C MET A 1 23.65 8.67 -39.81
N PRO A 2 23.04 7.66 -39.16
CA PRO A 2 21.59 7.56 -39.16
C PRO A 2 21.03 8.53 -38.11
N LEU A 3 20.12 9.39 -38.56
CA LEU A 3 19.33 10.31 -37.76
C LEU A 3 18.41 9.49 -36.85
N THR A 4 18.58 9.64 -35.54
CA THR A 4 17.67 9.13 -34.53
C THR A 4 16.31 9.82 -34.68
N ASP A 5 15.27 9.02 -34.90
CA ASP A 5 13.88 9.43 -34.99
C ASP A 5 13.40 9.98 -33.62
N PRO A 6 12.84 11.20 -33.53
CA PRO A 6 12.37 11.79 -32.27
C PRO A 6 11.11 11.12 -31.70
N ARG A 7 10.58 10.07 -32.34
CA ARG A 7 9.44 9.26 -31.85
C ARG A 7 9.83 8.17 -30.85
N GLN A 8 10.86 8.40 -30.03
CA GLN A 8 10.97 7.68 -28.76
C GLN A 8 9.85 8.18 -27.84
N GLN A 9 8.63 7.75 -28.16
CA GLN A 9 7.50 7.71 -27.25
C GLN A 9 7.95 6.82 -26.10
N ALA A 10 8.48 7.45 -25.04
CA ALA A 10 8.49 6.84 -23.75
C ALA A 10 7.03 6.50 -23.46
N LEU A 11 6.69 5.22 -23.56
CA LEU A 11 5.46 4.73 -22.96
C LEU A 11 5.64 5.04 -21.46
N GLU A 12 5.03 6.13 -20.99
CA GLU A 12 4.77 6.36 -19.57
C GLU A 12 3.83 5.22 -19.13
N LEU A 13 4.40 4.04 -18.92
CA LEU A 13 3.64 2.82 -18.61
C LEU A 13 3.02 2.90 -17.23
N TRP A 14 3.51 3.80 -16.36
CA TRP A 14 2.88 4.13 -15.09
C TRP A 14 3.05 5.62 -14.77
N PRO A 15 1.96 6.33 -14.40
CA PRO A 15 2.00 7.74 -14.00
C PRO A 15 2.57 7.95 -12.58
N ARG A 16 2.96 6.90 -11.87
CA ARG A 16 3.39 6.92 -10.46
C ARG A 16 4.74 6.23 -10.30
N ASP A 17 5.59 6.79 -9.45
CA ASP A 17 6.94 6.26 -9.17
C ASP A 17 6.89 4.90 -8.48
N HIS A 18 5.88 4.68 -7.63
CA HIS A 18 5.62 3.42 -6.93
C HIS A 18 4.15 3.01 -7.12
N ASP A 19 3.88 1.69 -7.22
CA ASP A 19 2.51 1.16 -7.33
C ASP A 19 1.70 1.32 -6.02
N LEU A 20 2.39 1.28 -4.88
CA LEU A 20 1.85 1.50 -3.54
C LEU A 20 2.88 2.27 -2.71
N PRO A 21 2.47 2.96 -1.62
CA PRO A 21 3.37 3.77 -0.81
C PRO A 21 4.60 2.96 -0.35
N PRO A 22 5.83 3.36 -0.72
CA PRO A 22 7.04 2.64 -0.33
C PRO A 22 7.33 2.76 1.18
N ARG A 23 6.69 3.74 1.83
CA ARG A 23 6.79 3.99 3.28
C ARG A 23 5.41 4.24 3.88
N TRP A 24 5.32 3.96 5.18
CA TRP A 24 4.17 4.21 6.03
C TRP A 24 4.67 4.82 7.34
N ASP A 25 4.28 6.05 7.63
CA ASP A 25 4.76 6.83 8.79
C ASP A 25 6.30 6.89 8.86
N GLY A 26 6.92 7.06 7.68
CA GLY A 26 8.38 7.10 7.51
C GLY A 26 9.08 5.73 7.55
N LEU A 27 8.37 4.65 7.88
CA LEU A 27 8.92 3.29 7.93
C LEU A 27 8.76 2.57 6.59
N PRO A 28 9.79 1.84 6.11
CA PRO A 28 9.70 1.12 4.84
C PRO A 28 8.64 0.02 4.86
N VAL A 29 7.89 -0.09 3.76
CA VAL A 29 6.88 -1.11 3.52
C VAL A 29 7.37 -2.09 2.45
N GLU A 30 7.28 -3.38 2.74
CA GLU A 30 7.46 -4.45 1.75
C GLU A 30 6.10 -5.01 1.34
N TRP A 31 5.62 -4.59 0.16
CA TRP A 31 4.37 -5.08 -0.42
C TRP A 31 4.50 -6.48 -1.02
N GLY A 32 3.41 -7.22 -0.98
CA GLY A 32 3.25 -8.49 -1.69
C GLY A 32 2.76 -8.28 -3.13
N ALA A 33 2.03 -9.27 -3.63
CA ALA A 33 1.34 -9.18 -4.90
C ALA A 33 -0.16 -8.92 -4.66
N TRP A 34 -0.79 -8.22 -5.61
CA TRP A 34 -2.24 -8.09 -5.66
C TRP A 34 -2.92 -9.46 -5.82
N GLY A 35 -3.95 -9.70 -5.03
CA GLY A 35 -4.80 -10.89 -5.10
C GLY A 35 -6.28 -10.55 -5.05
N ASP A 36 -7.12 -11.42 -5.60
CA ASP A 36 -8.58 -11.29 -5.53
C ASP A 36 -9.09 -11.74 -4.16
N THR A 37 -10.02 -10.97 -3.60
CA THR A 37 -10.72 -11.25 -2.33
C THR A 37 -11.89 -12.21 -2.47
N ARG A 38 -12.27 -12.62 -3.69
CA ARG A 38 -13.39 -13.55 -3.92
C ARG A 38 -13.30 -14.88 -3.15
N GLY A 39 -12.13 -15.23 -2.58
CA GLY A 39 -11.95 -16.39 -1.69
C GLY A 39 -11.73 -16.07 -0.21
N MET A 40 -11.63 -14.79 0.20
CA MET A 40 -11.39 -14.39 1.59
C MET A 40 -12.72 -14.09 2.29
N MET A 41 -13.12 -14.96 3.21
CA MET A 41 -14.26 -14.74 4.10
C MET A 41 -13.85 -13.76 5.21
N ILE A 42 -14.13 -12.47 5.03
CA ILE A 42 -14.05 -11.50 6.12
C ILE A 42 -15.30 -11.69 7.00
N CYS A 43 -15.12 -12.00 8.28
CA CYS A 43 -16.22 -12.22 9.21
C CYS A 43 -16.46 -10.99 10.10
N PRO A 44 -17.72 -10.53 10.25
CA PRO A 44 -18.93 -11.05 9.62
C PRO A 44 -19.01 -10.69 8.12
N PRO A 45 -19.68 -11.50 7.29
CA PRO A 45 -19.91 -11.17 5.89
C PRO A 45 -20.59 -9.80 5.79
N PRO A 46 -20.09 -8.89 4.94
CA PRO A 46 -20.72 -7.58 4.78
C PRO A 46 -22.16 -7.76 4.29
N LYS A 47 -23.11 -7.03 4.90
CA LYS A 47 -24.55 -7.15 4.61
C LYS A 47 -24.93 -6.69 3.19
N GLN A 48 -24.06 -5.93 2.56
CA GLN A 48 -24.14 -5.46 1.18
C GLN A 48 -22.73 -5.48 0.59
N PRO A 49 -22.57 -5.66 -0.74
CA PRO A 49 -21.26 -5.52 -1.35
C PRO A 49 -20.75 -4.09 -1.11
N ASP A 50 -19.58 -3.97 -0.50
CA ASP A 50 -18.91 -2.68 -0.35
C ASP A 50 -18.71 -2.06 -1.74
N ARG A 51 -19.06 -0.79 -1.85
CA ARG A 51 -18.90 -0.03 -3.09
C ARG A 51 -17.69 0.86 -2.97
N CYS A 52 -16.94 0.99 -4.07
CA CYS A 52 -15.86 1.96 -4.14
C CYS A 52 -16.43 3.37 -3.87
N ALA A 53 -15.86 4.07 -2.88
CA ALA A 53 -16.29 5.43 -2.53
C ALA A 53 -16.05 6.43 -3.67
N HIS A 54 -15.06 6.16 -4.52
CA HIS A 54 -14.67 7.04 -5.62
C HIS A 54 -15.54 6.89 -6.88
N CYS A 55 -15.84 5.66 -7.32
CA CYS A 55 -16.58 5.42 -8.57
C CYS A 55 -17.93 4.68 -8.41
N GLY A 56 -18.28 4.21 -7.21
CA GLY A 56 -19.52 3.49 -6.92
C GLY A 56 -19.58 2.03 -7.41
N SER A 57 -18.51 1.51 -8.01
CA SER A 57 -18.40 0.12 -8.46
C SER A 57 -18.62 -0.86 -7.31
N ALA A 58 -19.36 -1.93 -7.56
CA ALA A 58 -19.59 -3.04 -6.62
C ALA A 58 -18.66 -4.24 -6.88
N ALA A 59 -17.66 -4.07 -7.76
CA ALA A 59 -16.66 -5.09 -7.98
C ALA A 59 -15.79 -5.28 -6.72
N SER A 60 -15.54 -6.54 -6.35
CA SER A 60 -14.66 -6.87 -5.21
C SER A 60 -13.29 -6.24 -5.39
N ALA A 61 -12.79 -5.57 -4.34
CA ALA A 61 -11.46 -4.98 -4.35
C ALA A 61 -10.38 -6.07 -4.44
N LEU A 62 -9.28 -5.73 -5.13
CA LEU A 62 -8.03 -6.49 -5.03
C LEU A 62 -7.37 -6.14 -3.69
N ILE A 63 -6.68 -7.09 -3.07
CA ILE A 63 -5.93 -6.86 -1.83
C ILE A 63 -4.43 -7.07 -2.06
N ASN A 64 -3.61 -6.22 -1.43
CA ASN A 64 -2.18 -6.43 -1.25
C ASN A 64 -1.80 -6.22 0.22
N ILE A 65 -0.95 -7.09 0.77
CA ILE A 65 -0.50 -7.02 2.17
C ILE A 65 0.92 -6.50 2.21
N GLY A 66 1.11 -5.37 2.90
CA GLY A 66 2.40 -4.74 3.14
C GLY A 66 2.92 -5.05 4.54
N ARG A 67 4.23 -5.27 4.64
CA ARG A 67 4.95 -5.48 5.90
C ARG A 67 5.74 -4.23 6.25
N ILE A 68 5.44 -3.62 7.39
CA ILE A 68 6.19 -2.45 7.88
C ILE A 68 7.39 -2.92 8.68
N TRP A 69 8.57 -2.46 8.29
CA TRP A 69 9.84 -2.83 8.92
C TRP A 69 10.47 -1.66 9.65
N THR A 70 11.09 -1.91 10.80
CA THR A 70 11.99 -0.97 11.49
C THR A 70 13.40 -1.56 11.61
N ASP A 71 14.38 -0.69 11.77
CA ASP A 71 15.75 -1.11 12.06
C ASP A 71 15.90 -1.57 13.51
N LYS A 72 16.80 -2.53 13.74
CA LYS A 72 17.08 -3.05 15.09
C LYS A 72 17.48 -1.97 16.10
N ARG A 73 18.07 -0.85 15.65
CA ARG A 73 18.51 0.25 16.51
C ARG A 73 17.34 1.08 17.07
N SER A 74 16.24 1.15 16.34
CA SER A 74 15.03 1.90 16.69
C SER A 74 13.90 1.02 17.23
N ALA A 75 14.06 -0.32 17.18
CA ALA A 75 13.06 -1.26 17.67
C ALA A 75 12.91 -1.17 19.21
N PRO A 76 11.69 -1.01 19.76
CA PRO A 76 11.46 -1.03 21.20
C PRO A 76 11.87 -2.37 21.83
N THR A 77 12.51 -2.32 23.01
CA THR A 77 13.05 -3.49 23.74
C THR A 77 11.99 -4.57 24.05
N ALA A 78 10.70 -4.22 24.03
CA ALA A 78 9.59 -5.09 24.38
C ALA A 78 9.20 -6.09 23.29
N ILE A 79 9.66 -5.92 22.05
CA ILE A 79 9.25 -6.81 20.97
C ILE A 79 10.17 -8.04 20.96
N GLY A 80 9.62 -9.14 21.47
CA GLY A 80 10.32 -10.39 21.70
C GLY A 80 11.05 -10.94 20.46
N ARG A 81 11.98 -11.86 20.71
CA ARG A 81 12.90 -12.57 19.79
C ARG A 81 12.30 -13.12 18.47
N ALA A 82 11.00 -13.00 18.25
CA ALA A 82 10.31 -13.48 17.07
C ALA A 82 10.40 -12.46 15.92
N ARG A 83 10.96 -12.91 14.79
CA ARG A 83 10.93 -12.27 13.46
C ARG A 83 11.98 -11.19 13.16
N ILE A 84 13.24 -11.51 13.46
CA ILE A 84 14.38 -10.82 12.82
C ILE A 84 14.65 -11.52 11.49
N ARG A 85 14.37 -10.87 10.36
CA ARG A 85 14.85 -11.29 9.03
C ARG A 85 15.88 -10.27 8.56
N GLY A 86 17.13 -10.68 8.38
CA GLY A 86 18.19 -9.80 7.85
C GLY A 86 18.50 -8.55 8.69
N GLY A 87 18.23 -8.54 10.00
CA GLY A 87 18.49 -7.38 10.87
C GLY A 87 17.36 -6.35 10.95
N LYS A 88 16.25 -6.55 10.24
CA LYS A 88 15.03 -5.73 10.31
C LYS A 88 13.97 -6.40 11.18
N HIS A 89 13.11 -5.58 11.79
CA HIS A 89 12.06 -6.01 12.71
C HIS A 89 10.68 -5.64 12.17
N LEU A 90 9.76 -6.61 12.11
CA LEU A 90 8.39 -6.40 11.64
C LEU A 90 7.58 -5.71 12.73
N VAL A 91 7.08 -4.50 12.47
CA VAL A 91 6.32 -3.71 13.45
C VAL A 91 4.82 -3.64 13.16
N GLY A 92 4.40 -3.93 11.93
CA GLY A 92 3.00 -3.86 11.55
C GLY A 92 2.72 -4.49 10.19
N LEU A 93 1.43 -4.69 9.93
CA LEU A 93 0.90 -5.06 8.63
C LEU A 93 -0.06 -3.96 8.17
N VAL A 94 0.05 -3.56 6.92
CA VAL A 94 -0.91 -2.70 6.22
C VAL A 94 -1.59 -3.52 5.14
N THR A 95 -2.86 -3.23 4.88
CA THR A 95 -3.63 -3.90 3.83
C THR A 95 -4.12 -2.87 2.84
N ALA A 96 -3.59 -2.91 1.61
CA ALA A 96 -4.07 -2.06 0.53
C ALA A 96 -5.22 -2.75 -0.21
N PHE A 97 -6.19 -1.94 -0.63
CA PHE A 97 -7.37 -2.36 -1.36
C PHE A 97 -7.50 -1.52 -2.63
N ARG A 98 -7.50 -2.17 -3.79
CA ARG A 98 -7.63 -1.50 -5.09
C ARG A 98 -8.99 -1.75 -5.72
N CYS A 99 -9.66 -0.69 -6.14
CA CYS A 99 -10.84 -0.82 -6.98
C CYS A 99 -10.42 -1.29 -8.39
N PRO A 100 -10.91 -2.43 -8.90
CA PRO A 100 -10.53 -2.90 -10.23
C PRO A 100 -11.16 -2.08 -11.37
N THR A 101 -12.02 -1.11 -11.05
CA THR A 101 -12.72 -0.27 -12.04
C THR A 101 -12.06 1.09 -12.24
N CYS A 102 -11.67 1.76 -11.16
CA CYS A 102 -11.05 3.10 -11.22
C CYS A 102 -9.64 3.15 -10.64
N GLU A 103 -9.07 2.00 -10.25
CA GLU A 103 -7.70 1.84 -9.73
C GLU A 103 -7.38 2.69 -8.49
N HIS A 104 -8.42 3.20 -7.84
CA HIS A 104 -8.29 3.96 -6.61
C HIS A 104 -8.02 3.02 -5.44
N ASP A 105 -7.04 3.42 -4.62
CA ASP A 105 -6.51 2.64 -3.51
C ASP A 105 -6.88 3.26 -2.17
N HIS A 106 -7.27 2.41 -1.22
CA HIS A 106 -7.30 2.76 0.19
C HIS A 106 -6.52 1.73 0.98
N VAL A 107 -6.01 2.11 2.15
CA VAL A 107 -5.18 1.26 3.01
C VAL A 107 -5.80 1.17 4.40
N LEU A 108 -5.89 -0.05 4.93
CA LEU A 108 -6.14 -0.29 6.35
C LEU A 108 -4.79 -0.43 7.06
N ASP A 109 -4.54 0.46 8.01
CA ASP A 109 -3.29 0.52 8.77
C ASP A 109 -3.24 -0.53 9.91
N PRO A 110 -2.10 -0.69 10.60
CA PRO A 110 -1.98 -1.62 11.73
C PRO A 110 -2.88 -1.28 12.92
N ASN A 111 -3.33 -0.02 13.04
CA ASN A 111 -4.22 0.45 14.09
C ASN A 111 -5.71 0.26 13.72
N GLY A 112 -6.01 -0.25 12.52
CA GLY A 112 -7.36 -0.43 12.02
C GLY A 112 -8.01 0.84 11.46
N GLN A 113 -7.21 1.88 11.20
CA GLN A 113 -7.64 3.10 10.52
C GLN A 113 -7.60 2.92 9.00
N SER A 114 -8.63 3.41 8.32
CA SER A 114 -8.70 3.43 6.86
C SER A 114 -8.18 4.76 6.35
N TRP A 115 -7.26 4.69 5.40
CA TRP A 115 -6.60 5.82 4.74
C TRP A 115 -6.93 5.81 3.27
N ASP A 116 -7.37 6.95 2.76
CA ASP A 116 -7.65 7.15 1.35
C ASP A 116 -6.39 7.69 0.67
N LEU A 117 -5.84 6.96 -0.31
CA LEU A 117 -4.54 7.35 -0.89
C LEU A 117 -4.71 8.38 -2.00
N ASP A 118 -3.94 9.45 -1.92
CA ASP A 118 -3.82 10.47 -2.96
C ASP A 118 -2.49 10.37 -3.71
N ASP A 119 -2.31 11.21 -4.74
CA ASP A 119 -1.13 11.12 -5.61
C ASP A 119 0.21 11.37 -4.89
N THR A 120 0.19 12.00 -3.70
CA THR A 120 1.42 12.25 -2.92
C THR A 120 1.92 11.01 -2.19
N ASP A 121 1.02 10.08 -1.82
CA ASP A 121 1.37 8.87 -1.06
C ASP A 121 2.25 7.89 -1.86
N TYR A 122 2.25 8.00 -3.19
CA TYR A 122 3.02 7.14 -4.10
C TYR A 122 4.46 7.63 -4.32
N GLY A 123 4.85 8.76 -3.72
CA GLY A 123 6.21 9.28 -3.77
C GLY A 123 7.18 8.50 -2.88
N GLU A 124 8.48 8.79 -3.02
CA GLU A 124 9.58 8.17 -2.25
C GLU A 124 9.39 8.20 -0.73
N ASP A 125 8.77 9.28 -0.27
CA ASP A 125 8.58 9.56 1.12
C ASP A 125 7.36 8.79 1.70
N GLY A 126 6.48 8.30 0.83
CA GLY A 126 5.34 7.42 1.13
C GLY A 126 4.17 8.13 1.83
N SER A 127 3.37 7.33 2.54
CA SER A 127 2.20 7.82 3.26
C SER A 127 2.53 8.16 4.72
N TRP A 128 1.90 9.21 5.25
CA TRP A 128 2.08 9.68 6.62
C TRP A 128 0.80 10.27 7.19
N ASP A 129 0.65 10.13 8.50
CA ASP A 129 -0.31 10.94 9.23
C ASP A 129 0.14 12.42 9.31
N ILE A 130 -0.50 13.26 8.49
CA ILE A 130 -0.31 14.72 8.50
C ILE A 130 -0.72 15.32 9.86
N SER A 131 -1.64 14.68 10.59
CA SER A 131 -2.11 15.13 11.91
C SER A 131 -1.17 14.77 13.07
N ALA A 132 -0.19 13.90 12.83
CA ALA A 132 0.83 13.50 13.82
C ALA A 132 2.15 14.28 13.70
N SER A 133 2.26 15.24 12.76
CA SER A 133 3.41 16.13 12.72
C SER A 133 3.37 17.11 13.92
N PRO A 134 4.52 17.34 14.62
CA PRO A 134 4.60 18.23 15.77
C PRO A 134 4.36 19.70 15.44
#